data_AF-A0A1G7SEI0-F1
#
_entry.id   AF-A0A1G7SEI0-F1
#
_cell.length_a   1.000
_cell.length_b   1.000
_cell.length_c   1.000
_cell.angle_alpha   90.00
_cell.angle_beta   90.00
_cell.angle_gamma   90.00
#
_symmetry.space_group_name_H-M   'P 1'
#
loop_
_entity.id
_entity.type
_entity.pdbx_description
1 polymer ?
#
loop_
_entity_poly.entity_id
_entity_poly.type
_entity_poly.pdbx_seq_one_letter_code
_entity_poly.pdbx_strand_id
1 'polypeptide(L)'
;MERHPVPPNKRRVLEAFIRIIDIVAYGIVIIGGLYAALFTPTSVVEGLASAEWLVPMWATFLLAGGVGGAVGRITRIWILEPPALVLGIAGVAIYFIVLGNTLFESVTAGVATSLVFYAGIQMLRRYVELQIFGTDPDVHGFADRIAEALRRRTGNVAPGEE
;
A
#
# COMPACT_ATOMS: atom_id res chain seq x y z
N MET A 1 -21.17 4.60 26.42
CA MET A 1 -21.73 4.88 25.08
C MET A 1 -22.13 3.56 24.48
N GLU A 2 -23.42 3.28 24.33
CA GLU A 2 -23.91 2.09 23.61
C GLU A 2 -23.43 2.20 22.15
N ARG A 3 -22.51 1.32 21.75
CA ARG A 3 -22.13 1.18 20.34
C ARG A 3 -23.28 0.46 19.65
N HIS A 4 -24.16 1.19 18.97
CA HIS A 4 -25.08 0.55 18.04
C HIS A 4 -24.27 -0.01 16.87
N PRO A 5 -24.26 -1.34 16.65
CA PRO A 5 -23.51 -1.93 15.55
C PRO A 5 -24.09 -1.44 14.22
N VAL A 6 -23.20 -1.11 13.28
CA VAL A 6 -23.60 -0.72 11.92
C VAL A 6 -24.38 -1.89 11.29
N PRO A 7 -25.55 -1.64 10.67
CA PRO A 7 -26.32 -2.68 10.01
C PRO A 7 -25.47 -3.47 9.00
N PRO A 8 -25.62 -4.80 8.91
CA PRO A 8 -24.72 -5.67 8.13
C PRO A 8 -24.63 -5.30 6.65
N ASN A 9 -25.73 -4.81 6.06
CA ASN A 9 -25.72 -4.33 4.67
C ASN A 9 -24.89 -3.05 4.48
N LYS A 10 -24.99 -2.10 5.42
CA LYS A 10 -24.18 -0.86 5.38
C LYS A 10 -22.70 -1.18 5.57
N ARG A 11 -22.37 -2.12 6.46
CA ARG A 11 -21.00 -2.59 6.70
C ARG A 11 -20.35 -3.15 5.43
N ARG A 12 -21.03 -4.06 4.71
CA ARG A 12 -20.52 -4.65 3.46
C ARG A 12 -20.21 -3.60 2.38
N VAL A 13 -21.04 -2.58 2.26
CA VAL A 13 -20.84 -1.47 1.30
C VAL A 13 -19.62 -0.65 1.67
N LEU A 14 -19.46 -0.29 2.95
CA LEU A 14 -18.31 0.46 3.43
C LEU A 14 -16.99 -0.31 3.26
N GLU A 15 -17.00 -1.62 3.54
CA GLU A 15 -15.84 -2.49 3.32
C GLU A 15 -15.47 -2.59 1.84
N ALA A 16 -16.46 -2.69 0.94
CA ALA A 16 -16.22 -2.68 -0.49
C ALA A 16 -15.64 -1.33 -0.94
N PHE A 17 -16.12 -0.21 -0.39
CA PHE A 17 -15.61 1.12 -0.69
C PHE A 17 -14.16 1.29 -0.24
N ILE A 18 -13.81 0.87 0.99
CA ILE A 18 -12.43 0.88 1.49
C ILE A 18 -11.54 0.04 0.57
N ARG A 19 -12.01 -1.14 0.14
CA ARG A 19 -11.26 -1.97 -0.80
C ARG A 19 -10.95 -1.25 -2.11
N ILE A 20 -11.90 -0.51 -2.66
CA ILE A 20 -11.69 0.26 -3.90
C ILE A 20 -10.65 1.35 -3.67
N ILE A 21 -10.72 2.07 -2.55
CA ILE A 21 -9.72 3.09 -2.18
C ILE A 21 -8.32 2.47 -2.11
N ASP A 22 -8.17 1.31 -1.46
CA ASP A 22 -6.88 0.63 -1.35
C ASP A 22 -6.34 0.24 -2.74
N ILE A 23 -7.20 -0.30 -3.61
CA ILE A 23 -6.82 -0.68 -4.99
C ILE A 23 -6.39 0.54 -5.79
N VAL A 24 -7.09 1.67 -5.65
CA VAL A 24 -6.72 2.93 -6.29
C VAL A 24 -5.37 3.43 -5.77
N ALA A 25 -5.13 3.38 -4.46
CA ALA A 25 -3.85 3.75 -3.88
C ALA A 25 -2.71 2.87 -4.44
N TYR A 26 -2.89 1.55 -4.49
CA TYR A 26 -1.92 0.65 -5.14
C TYR A 26 -1.73 0.98 -6.63
N GLY A 27 -2.80 1.32 -7.35
CA GLY A 27 -2.73 1.77 -8.73
C GLY A 27 -1.86 3.01 -8.93
N ILE A 28 -1.99 4.02 -8.06
CA ILE A 28 -1.14 5.23 -8.07
C ILE A 28 0.33 4.84 -7.90
N VAL A 29 0.64 3.94 -6.96
CA VAL A 29 2.01 3.46 -6.71
C VAL A 29 2.55 2.69 -7.92
N ILE A 30 1.75 1.82 -8.55
CA ILE A 30 2.14 1.10 -9.77
C ILE A 30 2.48 2.08 -10.89
N ILE A 31 1.61 3.07 -11.13
CA ILE A 31 1.82 4.09 -12.16
C ILE A 31 3.12 4.84 -11.87
N GLY A 32 3.33 5.28 -10.62
CA GLY A 32 4.60 5.90 -10.20
C GLY A 32 5.81 5.02 -10.48
N GLY A 33 5.73 3.72 -10.20
CA GLY A 33 6.79 2.75 -10.47
C GLY A 33 7.06 2.54 -11.97
N LEU A 34 6.02 2.52 -12.80
CA LEU A 34 6.16 2.44 -14.26
C LEU A 34 6.82 3.69 -14.84
N TYR A 35 6.44 4.87 -14.36
CA TYR A 35 7.08 6.13 -14.75
C TYR A 35 8.55 6.15 -14.32
N ALA A 36 8.86 5.70 -13.10
CA ALA A 36 10.24 5.56 -12.64
C ALA A 36 11.06 4.59 -13.52
N ALA A 37 10.47 3.46 -13.92
CA ALA A 37 11.16 2.46 -14.72
C ALA A 37 11.40 2.89 -16.18
N LEU A 38 10.47 3.63 -16.77
CA LEU A 38 10.44 3.88 -18.23
C LEU A 38 10.75 5.34 -18.62
N PHE A 39 10.51 6.29 -17.72
CA PHE A 39 10.48 7.72 -18.05
C PHE A 39 11.21 8.60 -17.03
N THR A 40 12.18 8.06 -16.28
CA THR A 40 12.99 8.88 -15.36
C THR A 40 13.81 9.91 -16.16
N PRO A 41 13.62 11.23 -15.93
CA PRO A 41 14.36 12.27 -16.65
C PRO A 41 15.87 12.21 -16.36
N THR A 42 16.69 12.56 -17.36
CA THR A 42 18.15 12.64 -17.19
C THR A 42 18.57 13.61 -16.09
N SER A 43 17.84 14.70 -15.87
CA SER A 43 18.10 15.65 -14.78
C SER A 43 18.04 14.99 -13.39
N VAL A 44 17.17 14.00 -13.21
CA VAL A 44 17.07 13.23 -11.96
C VAL A 44 18.26 12.28 -11.82
N VAL A 45 18.66 11.62 -12.91
CA VAL A 45 19.82 10.71 -12.92
C VAL A 45 21.12 11.48 -12.64
N GLU A 46 21.31 12.62 -13.30
CA GLU A 46 22.45 13.51 -13.10
C GLU A 46 22.50 14.05 -11.66
N GLY A 47 21.33 14.39 -11.09
CA GLY A 47 21.22 14.82 -9.69
C GLY A 47 21.59 13.74 -8.67
N LEU A 48 21.46 12.45 -9.04
CA LEU A 48 21.84 11.32 -8.19
C LEU A 48 23.34 10.99 -8.26
N ALA A 49 24.10 11.61 -9.17
CA ALA A 49 25.53 11.39 -9.36
C ALA A 49 25.92 9.90 -9.40
N SER A 50 26.57 9.36 -8.37
CA SER A 50 26.99 7.95 -8.30
C SER A 50 25.91 6.97 -7.82
N ALA A 51 24.72 7.47 -7.49
CA ALA A 51 23.62 6.70 -6.91
C ALA A 51 22.53 6.33 -7.92
N GLU A 52 22.84 6.25 -9.22
CA GLU A 52 21.88 5.91 -10.29
C GLU A 52 21.15 4.58 -10.05
N TRP A 53 21.79 3.65 -9.34
CA TRP A 53 21.21 2.37 -8.91
C TRP A 53 19.96 2.53 -8.03
N LEU A 54 19.76 3.70 -7.41
CA LEU A 54 18.55 4.02 -6.66
C LEU A 54 17.31 4.05 -7.55
N VAL A 55 17.42 4.43 -8.83
CA VAL A 55 16.28 4.52 -9.76
C VAL A 55 15.64 3.14 -10.02
N PRO A 56 16.38 2.10 -10.46
CA PRO A 56 15.79 0.78 -10.66
C PRO A 56 15.34 0.13 -9.35
N MET A 57 16.03 0.38 -8.22
CA MET A 57 15.59 -0.11 -6.91
C MET A 57 14.26 0.54 -6.50
N TRP A 58 14.16 1.86 -6.63
CA TRP A 58 12.95 2.63 -6.37
C TRP A 58 11.77 2.16 -7.21
N ALA A 59 11.98 2.02 -8.53
CA ALA A 59 10.97 1.48 -9.44
C ALA A 59 10.54 0.07 -9.02
N THR A 60 11.48 -0.80 -8.66
CA THR A 60 11.20 -2.16 -8.18
C THR A 60 10.36 -2.15 -6.93
N PHE A 61 10.66 -1.30 -5.95
CA PHE A 61 9.90 -1.21 -4.70
C PHE A 61 8.47 -0.70 -4.92
N LEU A 62 8.29 0.32 -5.77
CA LEU A 62 6.97 0.80 -6.15
C LEU A 62 6.16 -0.27 -6.90
N LEU A 63 6.77 -0.95 -7.87
CA LEU A 63 6.09 -1.97 -8.67
C LEU A 63 5.77 -3.22 -7.83
N ALA A 64 6.74 -3.75 -7.09
CA ALA A 64 6.52 -4.93 -6.25
C ALA A 64 5.51 -4.63 -5.13
N GLY A 65 5.60 -3.46 -4.51
CA GLY A 65 4.65 -3.06 -3.46
C GLY A 65 3.26 -2.77 -4.00
N GLY A 66 3.15 -2.04 -5.11
CA GLY A 66 1.89 -1.70 -5.75
C GLY A 66 1.20 -2.94 -6.34
N VAL A 67 1.90 -3.74 -7.15
CA VAL A 67 1.35 -4.98 -7.74
C VAL A 67 1.04 -5.99 -6.65
N GLY A 68 1.96 -6.23 -5.71
CA GLY A 68 1.74 -7.18 -4.61
C GLY A 68 0.55 -6.79 -3.75
N GLY A 69 0.40 -5.50 -3.42
CA GLY A 69 -0.73 -4.96 -2.67
C GLY A 69 -2.05 -5.09 -3.44
N ALA A 70 -2.06 -4.71 -4.72
CA ALA A 70 -3.23 -4.83 -5.58
C ALA A 70 -3.68 -6.30 -5.73
N VAL A 71 -2.73 -7.20 -6.01
CA VAL A 71 -3.01 -8.64 -6.12
C VAL A 71 -3.54 -9.18 -4.80
N GLY A 72 -2.89 -8.89 -3.67
CA GLY A 72 -3.36 -9.29 -2.34
C GLY A 72 -4.79 -8.82 -2.07
N ARG A 73 -5.11 -7.58 -2.48
CA ARG A 73 -6.42 -6.98 -2.26
C ARG A 73 -7.51 -7.53 -3.17
N ILE A 74 -7.21 -7.76 -4.45
CA ILE A 74 -8.13 -8.33 -5.45
C ILE A 74 -8.41 -9.80 -5.13
N THR A 75 -7.36 -10.58 -4.87
CA THR A 75 -7.45 -12.02 -4.60
C THR A 75 -7.85 -12.35 -3.16
N ARG A 76 -7.89 -11.33 -2.28
CA ARG A 76 -8.13 -11.46 -0.83
C ARG A 76 -7.09 -12.34 -0.14
N ILE A 77 -5.87 -12.36 -0.66
CA ILE A 77 -4.74 -13.09 -0.08
C ILE A 77 -3.97 -12.14 0.82
N TRP A 78 -4.40 -12.09 2.08
CA TRP A 78 -3.89 -11.15 3.09
C TRP A 78 -2.39 -11.29 3.35
N ILE A 79 -1.81 -12.49 3.23
CA ILE A 79 -0.38 -12.72 3.50
C ILE A 79 0.56 -11.99 2.52
N LEU A 80 0.07 -11.66 1.32
CA LEU A 80 0.84 -10.90 0.34
C LEU A 80 0.90 -9.40 0.68
N GLU A 81 -0.08 -8.89 1.42
CA GLU A 81 -0.20 -7.46 1.68
C GLU A 81 0.92 -6.91 2.59
N PRO A 82 1.27 -7.51 3.74
CA PRO A 82 2.32 -6.97 4.62
C PRO A 82 3.68 -6.74 3.93
N PRO A 83 4.30 -7.72 3.24
CA PRO A 83 5.58 -7.47 2.57
C PRO A 83 5.44 -6.47 1.42
N ALA A 84 4.34 -6.52 0.66
CA ALA A 84 4.09 -5.57 -0.41
C ALA A 84 3.92 -4.13 0.10
N LEU A 85 3.24 -3.95 1.24
CA LEU A 85 3.06 -2.66 1.88
C LEU A 85 4.40 -2.08 2.35
N VAL A 86 5.27 -2.90 2.95
CA VAL A 86 6.62 -2.47 3.35
C VAL A 86 7.41 -2.00 2.13
N LEU A 87 7.41 -2.79 1.04
CA LEU A 87 8.10 -2.43 -0.20
C LEU A 87 7.55 -1.13 -0.80
N GLY A 88 6.23 -0.98 -0.88
CA GLY A 88 5.62 0.21 -1.46
C GLY A 88 5.83 1.46 -0.59
N ILE A 89 5.76 1.34 0.74
CA ILE A 89 6.09 2.45 1.66
C ILE A 89 7.55 2.86 1.50
N ALA A 90 8.48 1.90 1.39
CA ALA A 90 9.89 2.18 1.13
C ALA A 90 10.08 2.86 -0.25
N GLY A 91 9.39 2.39 -1.29
CA GLY A 91 9.40 3.02 -2.61
C GLY A 91 8.87 4.46 -2.58
N VAL A 92 7.77 4.71 -1.87
CA VAL A 92 7.22 6.06 -1.67
C VAL A 92 8.19 6.92 -0.87
N ALA A 93 8.87 6.40 0.15
CA ALA A 93 9.89 7.16 0.88
C ALA A 93 11.06 7.58 -0.03
N ILE A 94 11.54 6.68 -0.90
CA ILE A 94 12.59 7.00 -1.87
C ILE A 94 12.12 8.05 -2.88
N TYR A 95 10.84 8.07 -3.26
CA TYR A 95 10.27 9.12 -4.11
C TYR A 95 10.59 10.52 -3.56
N PHE A 96 10.41 10.74 -2.26
CA PHE A 96 10.68 12.05 -1.65
C PHE A 96 12.17 12.39 -1.57
N ILE A 97 13.04 11.39 -1.57
CA ILE A 97 14.50 11.61 -1.63
C ILE A 97 14.92 11.98 -3.06
N VAL A 98 14.38 11.27 -4.07
CA VAL A 98 14.77 11.42 -5.48
C VAL A 98 14.13 12.67 -6.12
N LEU A 99 12.83 12.87 -5.89
CA LEU A 99 12.03 13.93 -6.51
C LEU A 99 11.74 15.10 -5.55
N GLY A 100 12.26 15.05 -4.31
CA GLY A 100 12.05 16.09 -3.28
C GLY A 100 12.38 17.52 -3.74
N ASN A 101 13.39 17.65 -4.60
CA ASN A 101 13.81 18.95 -5.13
C ASN A 101 12.96 19.42 -6.33
N THR A 102 12.33 18.49 -7.07
CA THR A 102 11.52 18.81 -8.25
C THR A 102 10.05 19.08 -7.92
N LEU A 103 9.66 18.85 -6.65
CA LEU A 103 8.30 19.05 -6.13
C LEU A 103 7.71 20.44 -6.43
N PHE A 104 8.57 21.45 -6.46
CA PHE A 104 8.18 22.86 -6.62
C PHE A 104 8.42 23.40 -8.03
N GLU A 105 8.90 22.58 -8.97
CA GLU A 105 9.19 23.02 -10.33
C GLU A 105 7.92 23.26 -11.15
N SER A 106 6.80 22.58 -10.83
CA SER A 106 5.52 22.79 -11.49
C SER A 106 4.33 22.41 -10.61
N VAL A 107 3.16 22.99 -10.89
CA VAL A 107 1.88 22.62 -10.26
C VAL A 107 1.60 21.12 -10.45
N THR A 108 1.89 20.59 -11.63
CA THR A 108 1.70 19.16 -11.95
C THR A 108 2.57 18.26 -11.06
N ALA A 109 3.84 18.63 -10.84
CA ALA A 109 4.74 17.90 -9.95
C ALA A 109 4.24 17.92 -8.49
N GLY A 110 3.75 19.08 -8.02
CA GLY A 110 3.17 19.20 -6.68
C GLY A 110 1.92 18.35 -6.49
N VAL A 111 1.03 18.31 -7.48
CA VAL A 111 -0.19 17.47 -7.46
C VAL A 111 0.19 15.99 -7.50
N ALA A 112 1.08 15.57 -8.40
CA ALA A 112 1.54 14.18 -8.49
C ALA A 112 2.14 13.70 -7.17
N THR A 113 2.98 14.54 -6.55
CA THR A 113 3.58 14.24 -5.26
C THR A 113 2.54 14.12 -4.15
N SER A 114 1.55 15.02 -4.12
CA SER A 114 0.48 14.96 -3.13
C SER A 114 -0.34 13.67 -3.25
N LEU A 115 -0.58 13.20 -4.47
CA LEU A 115 -1.25 11.93 -4.73
C LEU A 115 -0.40 10.73 -4.30
N VAL A 116 0.90 10.74 -4.58
CA VAL A 116 1.84 9.69 -4.14
C VAL A 116 1.94 9.68 -2.61
N PHE A 117 2.00 10.86 -1.98
CA PHE A 117 1.98 11.00 -0.52
C PHE A 117 0.71 10.39 0.08
N TYR A 118 -0.44 10.76 -0.47
CA TYR A 118 -1.73 10.23 -0.05
C TYR A 118 -1.80 8.70 -0.22
N ALA A 119 -1.32 8.17 -1.34
CA ALA A 119 -1.23 6.73 -1.56
C ALA A 119 -0.34 6.06 -0.50
N GLY A 120 0.81 6.66 -0.17
CA GLY A 120 1.69 6.21 0.92
C GLY A 120 1.00 6.18 2.28
N ILE A 121 0.20 7.20 2.61
CA ILE A 121 -0.61 7.23 3.84
C ILE A 121 -1.64 6.09 3.85
N GLN A 122 -2.33 5.83 2.73
CA GLN A 122 -3.30 4.74 2.66
C GLN A 122 -2.63 3.37 2.84
N MET A 123 -1.43 3.18 2.26
CA MET A 123 -0.64 1.97 2.48
C MET A 123 -0.21 1.83 3.95
N LEU A 124 0.25 2.92 4.58
CA LEU A 124 0.62 2.89 6.00
C LEU A 124 -0.58 2.56 6.90
N ARG A 125 -1.72 3.22 6.67
CA ARG A 125 -2.98 2.90 7.36
C ARG A 125 -3.30 1.41 7.25
N ARG A 126 -3.23 0.88 6.02
CA ARG A 126 -3.51 -0.53 5.76
C ARG A 126 -2.53 -1.46 6.47
N TYR A 127 -1.25 -1.12 6.48
CA TYR A 127 -0.23 -1.87 7.19
C TYR A 127 -0.54 -1.93 8.68
N VAL A 128 -0.89 -0.79 9.30
CA VAL A 128 -1.29 -0.71 10.71
C VAL A 128 -2.55 -1.56 10.98
N GLU A 129 -3.58 -1.48 10.14
CA GLU A 129 -4.77 -2.34 10.24
C GLU A 129 -4.40 -3.83 10.25
N LEU A 130 -3.48 -4.24 9.37
CA LEU A 130 -3.03 -5.63 9.29
C LEU A 130 -2.22 -6.06 10.52
N GLN A 131 -1.40 -5.18 11.10
CA GLN A 131 -0.69 -5.49 12.34
C GLN A 131 -1.66 -5.70 13.50
N ILE A 132 -2.70 -4.86 13.60
CA ILE A 132 -3.75 -4.97 14.61
C ILE A 132 -4.52 -6.29 14.43
N PHE A 133 -4.90 -6.66 13.21
CA PHE A 133 -5.61 -7.92 12.96
C PHE A 133 -4.72 -9.18 13.04
N GLY A 134 -3.42 -9.03 12.80
CA GLY A 134 -2.43 -10.11 12.90
C GLY A 134 -1.97 -10.38 14.33
N THR A 135 -2.30 -9.50 15.28
CA THR A 135 -2.08 -9.67 16.72
C THR A 135 -3.37 -10.13 17.40
N ASP A 136 -3.86 -11.32 17.02
CA ASP A 136 -4.83 -12.04 17.84
C ASP A 136 -4.12 -12.57 19.10
N PRO A 137 -4.51 -12.18 20.32
CA PRO A 137 -3.84 -12.62 21.55
C PRO A 137 -3.94 -14.13 21.80
N ASP A 138 -4.90 -14.80 21.17
CA ASP A 138 -5.20 -16.23 21.36
C ASP A 138 -4.51 -17.18 20.36
N VAL A 139 -3.72 -16.67 19.40
CA VAL A 139 -3.10 -17.49 18.33
C VAL A 139 -1.57 -17.40 18.36
N HIS A 140 -0.93 -18.44 18.89
CA HIS A 140 0.50 -18.46 19.21
C HIS A 140 1.43 -19.00 18.10
N GLY A 141 0.92 -19.57 16.98
CA GLY A 141 1.74 -20.20 15.94
C GLY A 141 1.70 -19.53 14.55
N PHE A 142 2.82 -19.50 13.82
CA PHE A 142 2.90 -18.99 12.43
C PHE A 142 2.07 -19.85 11.46
N ALA A 143 2.13 -21.19 11.61
CA ALA A 143 1.33 -22.12 10.80
C ALA A 143 -0.17 -21.96 11.07
N ASP A 144 -0.57 -21.78 12.33
CA ASP A 144 -1.96 -21.52 12.72
C ASP A 144 -2.44 -20.16 12.21
N ARG A 145 -1.59 -19.14 12.22
CA ARG A 145 -1.88 -17.83 11.59
C ARG A 145 -2.07 -17.94 10.08
N ILE A 146 -1.31 -18.78 9.39
CA ILE A 146 -1.49 -19.03 7.95
C ILE A 146 -2.77 -19.84 7.68
N ALA A 147 -3.04 -20.88 8.46
CA ALA A 147 -4.24 -21.70 8.33
C ALA A 147 -5.52 -20.90 8.63
N GLU A 148 -5.47 -20.07 9.67
CA GLU A 148 -6.53 -19.13 10.05
C GLU A 148 -6.66 -18.00 9.02
N ALA A 149 -5.56 -17.48 8.47
CA ALA A 149 -5.60 -16.49 7.37
C ALA A 149 -6.19 -17.07 6.07
N LEU A 150 -5.98 -18.35 5.78
CA LEU A 150 -6.61 -19.05 4.66
C LEU A 150 -8.11 -19.27 4.92
N ARG A 151 -8.51 -19.58 6.16
CA ARG A 151 -9.92 -19.66 6.58
C ARG A 151 -10.62 -18.30 6.55
N ARG A 152 -9.94 -17.21 6.93
CA ARG A 152 -10.42 -15.81 6.93
C ARG A 152 -10.59 -15.19 5.54
N ARG A 153 -10.19 -15.87 4.44
CA ARG A 153 -10.43 -15.41 3.05
C ARG A 153 -11.90 -15.03 2.75
N THR A 154 -12.84 -15.51 3.56
CA THR A 154 -14.29 -15.26 3.43
C THR A 154 -14.79 -14.02 4.18
N GLY A 155 -14.08 -13.55 5.22
CA GLY A 155 -14.50 -12.43 6.06
C GLY A 155 -13.89 -11.11 5.64
N ASN A 156 -14.71 -10.21 5.11
CA ASN A 156 -14.30 -8.81 5.01
C ASN A 156 -14.28 -8.22 6.43
N VAL A 157 -13.08 -7.92 6.92
CA VAL A 157 -12.73 -6.98 8.01
C VAL A 157 -13.59 -7.06 9.29
N ALA A 158 -12.97 -7.54 10.38
CA ALA A 158 -13.40 -7.63 11.78
C ALA A 158 -14.17 -8.93 12.19
N PRO A 159 -13.72 -9.61 13.27
CA PRO A 159 -14.49 -10.67 13.91
C PRO A 159 -15.86 -10.12 14.31
N GLY A 160 -16.91 -10.92 14.12
CA GLY A 160 -18.09 -10.74 14.94
C GLY A 160 -17.70 -11.13 16.36
N GLU A 161 -18.02 -10.28 17.33
CA GLU A 161 -18.35 -10.82 18.65
C GLU A 161 -19.65 -11.62 18.41
N GLU A 162 -19.55 -12.95 18.45
CA GLU A 162 -20.71 -13.81 18.71
C GLU A 162 -21.15 -13.64 20.17
#